data_AF-A0A7Y4A0K3-F1
#
_entry.id   AF-A0A7Y4A0K3-F1
#
_cell.length_a   1.000
_cell.length_b   1.000
_cell.length_c   1.000
_cell.angle_alpha   90.00
_cell.angle_beta   90.00
_cell.angle_gamma   90.00
#
_symmetry.space_group_name_H-M   'P 1'
#
loop_
_entity.id
_entity.type
_entity.pdbx_description
1 polymer ?
#
loop_
_entity_poly.entity_id
_entity_poly.type
_entity_poly.pdbx_seq_one_letter_code
_entity_poly.pdbx_strand_id
1 'polypeptide(L)' 'MPRFIRTLQTIIAVVIGFFVGYDMIFYGVSVFDQKYVRLTLVLFVLLELALFVIYKLIEDD' A
#
# COMPACT_ATOMS: atom_id res chain seq x y z
N MET A 1 18.80 -2.58 -9.31
CA MET A 1 17.34 -2.65 -9.47
C MET A 1 16.58 -2.97 -8.19
N PRO A 2 17.02 -3.89 -7.30
CA PRO A 2 16.26 -4.26 -6.08
C PRO A 2 16.02 -3.08 -5.12
N ARG A 3 17.05 -2.24 -4.92
CA ARG A 3 16.98 -1.07 -4.00
C ARG A 3 15.92 -0.05 -4.40
N PHE A 4 15.68 0.15 -5.71
CA PHE A 4 14.68 1.09 -6.20
C PHE A 4 13.27 0.61 -5.86
N ILE A 5 12.95 -0.65 -6.16
CA ILE A 5 11.62 -1.23 -5.89
C ILE A 5 11.34 -1.24 -4.40
N ARG A 6 12.30 -1.66 -3.57
CA ARG A 6 12.17 -1.63 -2.10
C ARG A 6 11.96 -0.23 -1.54
N THR A 7 12.66 0.77 -2.08
CA THR A 7 12.50 2.16 -1.64
C THR A 7 11.15 2.72 -2.05
N LEU A 8 10.74 2.48 -3.30
CA LEU A 8 9.43 2.88 -3.81
C LEU A 8 8.30 2.25 -2.98
N GLN A 9 8.40 0.95 -2.70
CA GLN A 9 7.45 0.22 -1.88
C GLN A 9 7.33 0.83 -0.47
N THR A 10 8.46 1.12 0.16
CA THR A 10 8.48 1.75 1.49
C THR A 10 7.84 3.14 1.48
N ILE A 11 8.12 3.97 0.45
CA ILE A 11 7.53 5.31 0.32
C ILE A 11 6.01 5.21 0.16
N ILE A 12 5.53 4.34 -0.72
CA ILE A 12 4.09 4.19 -0.98
C ILE A 12 3.39 3.68 0.28
N ALA A 13 3.95 2.68 0.98
CA ALA A 13 3.43 2.16 2.23
C ALA A 13 3.32 3.24 3.32
N VAL A 14 4.33 4.11 3.46
CA VAL A 14 4.29 5.22 4.43
C VAL A 14 3.22 6.24 4.06
N VAL A 15 3.15 6.66 2.79
CA VAL A 15 2.17 7.66 2.33
C VAL A 15 0.74 7.15 2.54
N ILE A 16 0.44 5.93 2.09
CA ILE A 16 -0.91 5.39 2.20
C ILE A 16 -1.24 5.01 3.65
N GLY A 17 -0.28 4.47 4.40
CA GLY A 17 -0.45 4.22 5.83
C GLY A 17 -0.78 5.50 6.61
N PHE A 18 -0.15 6.63 6.25
CA PHE A 18 -0.46 7.93 6.84
C PHE A 18 -1.89 8.40 6.50
N PHE A 19 -2.30 8.35 5.22
CA PHE A 19 -3.65 8.76 4.82
C PHE A 19 -4.74 7.88 5.46
N VAL A 20 -4.56 6.56 5.42
CA VAL A 20 -5.51 5.60 5.99
C VAL A 20 -5.56 5.73 7.51
N GLY A 21 -4.40 5.89 8.15
CA GLY A 21 -4.30 6.11 9.60
C GLY A 21 -4.95 7.41 10.03
N TYR A 22 -4.70 8.51 9.31
CA TYR A 22 -5.34 9.81 9.52
C TYR A 22 -6.86 9.68 9.42
N ASP A 23 -7.35 9.12 8.32
CA ASP A 23 -8.79 8.95 8.11
C ASP A 23 -9.43 8.07 9.18
N MET A 24 -8.76 6.98 9.58
CA MET A 24 -9.25 6.09 10.62
C MET A 24 -9.26 6.74 12.02
N ILE A 25 -8.30 7.62 12.33
CA ILE A 25 -8.25 8.34 13.63
C ILE A 25 -9.35 9.41 13.70
N PHE A 26 -9.56 10.18 12.63
CA PHE A 26 -10.47 11.32 12.65
C PHE A 26 -11.93 10.98 12.30
N TYR A 27 -12.15 9.99 11.43
CA TYR A 27 -13.49 9.62 10.95
C TYR A 27 -13.90 8.20 11.38
N GLY A 28 -13.02 7.46 12.05
CA GLY A 28 -13.28 6.11 12.55
C GLY A 28 -13.42 5.08 11.43
N VAL A 29 -14.02 3.93 11.77
CA VAL A 29 -14.23 2.82 10.82
C VAL A 29 -15.26 3.15 9.72
N SER A 30 -16.00 4.26 9.85
CA SER A 30 -17.00 4.70 8.86
C SER A 30 -16.42 5.00 7.47
N VAL A 31 -15.11 5.32 7.41
CA VAL A 31 -14.36 5.53 6.16
C VAL A 31 -14.39 4.28 5.27
N PHE A 32 -14.39 3.10 5.88
CA PHE A 32 -14.48 1.83 5.16
C PHE A 32 -15.89 1.52 4.66
N ASP A 33 -16.91 2.34 4.94
CA ASP A 33 -18.24 2.12 4.36
C ASP A 33 -18.33 2.60 2.91
N GLN A 34 -17.47 3.56 2.53
CA GLN A 34 -17.39 4.03 1.16
C GLN A 34 -16.78 2.97 0.24
N LYS A 35 -17.56 2.54 -0.77
CA LYS A 35 -17.16 1.52 -1.75
C LYS A 35 -15.82 1.84 -2.41
N TYR A 36 -15.60 3.09 -2.82
CA TYR A 36 -14.39 3.51 -3.51
C TYR A 36 -13.16 3.52 -2.59
N VAL A 37 -13.34 3.81 -1.31
CA VAL A 37 -12.25 3.76 -0.32
C VAL A 37 -11.82 2.31 -0.11
N ARG A 38 -12.76 1.39 0.15
CA ARG A 38 -12.45 -0.05 0.24
C ARG A 38 -11.74 -0.58 -1.00
N LEU A 39 -12.24 -0.22 -2.17
CA LEU A 39 -11.70 -0.72 -3.45
C LEU A 39 -10.28 -0.19 -3.68
N THR A 40 -10.02 1.09 -3.38
CA THR A 40 -8.68 1.68 -3.44
C THR A 40 -7.71 0.97 -2.49
N LEU A 41 -8.14 0.65 -1.27
CA LEU A 41 -7.31 -0.07 -0.30
C LEU A 41 -6.98 -1.49 -0.73
N VAL A 42 -7.95 -2.22 -1.30
CA VAL A 42 -7.72 -3.56 -1.83
C VAL A 42 -6.73 -3.52 -3.01
N LEU A 43 -6.94 -2.60 -3.96
CA LEU A 43 -6.03 -2.42 -5.09
C LEU A 43 -4.63 -2.03 -4.62
N PHE A 44 -4.53 -1.21 -3.58
CA PHE A 44 -3.26 -0.84 -2.99
C PHE A 44 -2.51 -2.05 -2.40
N VAL A 45 -3.18 -2.88 -1.60
CA VAL A 45 -2.58 -4.10 -1.05
C VAL A 45 -2.12 -5.04 -2.18
N LEU A 46 -2.91 -5.16 -3.25
CA LEU A 46 -2.51 -5.96 -4.42
C LEU A 46 -1.28 -5.39 -5.14
N LEU A 47 -1.19 -4.06 -5.28
CA LEU A 47 -0.02 -3.39 -5.85
C LEU A 47 1.24 -3.65 -5.01
N GLU A 48 1.15 -3.50 -3.69
CA GLU A 48 2.24 -3.77 -2.76
C GLU A 48 2.73 -5.22 -2.84
N LEU A 49 1.80 -6.18 -2.88
CA LEU A 49 2.12 -7.59 -3.07
C LEU A 49 2.80 -7.85 -4.41
N ALA A 50 2.32 -7.24 -5.50
CA ALA A 50 2.94 -7.38 -6.81
C ALA A 50 4.38 -6.81 -6.83
N LEU A 51 4.59 -5.62 -6.27
CA LEU A 51 5.92 -5.02 -6.15
C LEU A 51 6.85 -5.87 -5.28
N PHE A 52 6.34 -6.44 -4.19
CA PHE A 52 7.09 -7.34 -3.33
C PHE A 52 7.52 -8.62 -4.07
N VAL A 53 6.60 -9.25 -4.82
CA VAL A 53 6.90 -10.45 -5.61
C VAL A 53 7.96 -10.14 -6.68
N ILE A 54 7.82 -9.02 -7.40
CA ILE A 54 8.81 -8.60 -8.41
C ILE A 54 10.17 -8.33 -7.76
N TYR A 55 10.21 -7.64 -6.62
CA TYR A 55 11.43 -7.43 -5.87
C TYR A 55 12.09 -8.76 -5.50
N LYS A 56 11.31 -9.71 -4.98
CA LYS A 56 11.82 -11.01 -4.53
C LYS A 56 12.35 -11.85 -5.69
N LEU A 57 11.65 -11.82 -6.83
CA LEU A 57 12.08 -12.50 -8.05
C LEU A 57 13.41 -11.93 -8.58
N ILE A 58 13.60 -10.61 -8.55
CA ILE A 58 14.85 -9.96 -9.00
C ILE A 58 16.00 -10.14 -8.00
N GLU A 59 15.71 -10.36 -6.72
CA GLU A 59 16.74 -10.57 -5.69
C GLU A 59 17.21 -12.03 -5.60
N ASP A 60 16.33 -12.99 -5.93
CA ASP A 60 16.66 -14.42 -5.91
C ASP A 60 17.31 -14.93 -7.22
N ASP A 61 17.28 -14.14 -8.31
CA ASP A 61 17.87 -14.40 -9.63
C ASP A 61 19.19 -13.61 -9.82
#